data_AF-A0A6M2AF39-F1
#
_entry.id   AF-A0A6M2AF39-F1
#
_cell.length_a   1.000
_cell.length_b   1.000
_cell.length_c   1.000
_cell.angle_alpha   90.00
_cell.angle_beta   90.00
_cell.angle_gamma   90.00
#
_symmetry.space_group_name_H-M   'P 1'
#
loop_
_entity.id
_entity.type
_entity.pdbx_description
1 polymer ?
#
loop_
_entity_poly.entity_id
_entity_poly.type
_entity_poly.pdbx_seq_one_letter_code
_entity_poly.pdbx_strand_id
1 'polypeptide(L)'
;LLSIFSDIILLPYSSASYKFRTSGIFVEAITMGKIALTTPSTWMAYELEKYDLKELIINWDNLNLIQKLEEIYLNKYIREKIKFMTNDYCKFHNIANFAKILKSSI
;
A
#
# COMPACT_ATOMS: atom_id res chain seq x y z
N LEU A 1 -16.11 2.19 1.85
CA LEU A 1 -16.19 1.06 2.80
C LEU A 1 -16.16 -0.33 2.12
N LEU A 2 -15.82 -0.43 0.82
CA LEU A 2 -15.58 -1.74 0.18
C LEU A 2 -14.34 -2.46 0.76
N SER A 3 -13.39 -1.69 1.28
CA SER A 3 -12.11 -2.11 1.88
C SER A 3 -12.22 -2.85 3.22
N ILE A 4 -13.30 -2.68 4.00
CA ILE A 4 -13.38 -3.19 5.37
C ILE A 4 -13.45 -4.72 5.43
N PHE A 5 -14.23 -5.34 4.57
CA PHE A 5 -14.46 -6.79 4.57
C PHE A 5 -13.47 -7.56 3.70
N SER A 6 -12.60 -6.85 2.96
CA SER A 6 -11.59 -7.49 2.13
C SER A 6 -10.36 -7.86 2.97
N ASP A 7 -9.83 -9.05 2.72
CA ASP A 7 -8.52 -9.49 3.23
C ASP A 7 -7.38 -8.89 2.43
N ILE A 8 -7.59 -8.79 1.11
CA ILE A 8 -6.62 -8.33 0.13
C ILE A 8 -7.29 -7.33 -0.82
N ILE A 9 -6.59 -6.25 -1.12
CA ILE A 9 -7.00 -5.23 -2.08
C ILE A 9 -6.04 -5.25 -3.26
N LEU A 10 -6.57 -5.48 -4.46
CA LEU A 10 -5.80 -5.49 -5.70
C LEU A 10 -5.95 -4.15 -6.41
N LEU A 11 -4.82 -3.52 -6.75
CA LEU A 11 -4.76 -2.26 -7.48
C LEU A 11 -4.02 -2.46 -8.82
N PRO A 12 -4.68 -3.10 -9.81
CA PRO A 12 -4.06 -3.43 -11.10
C PRO A 12 -4.00 -2.22 -12.04
N TYR A 13 -3.41 -1.13 -11.57
CA TYR A 13 -3.31 0.10 -12.32
C TYR A 13 -2.21 0.02 -13.39
N SER A 14 -2.39 0.75 -14.48
CA SER A 14 -1.32 0.92 -15.47
C SER A 14 -0.18 1.74 -14.89
N SER A 15 1.04 1.20 -14.89
CA SER A 15 2.25 1.92 -14.47
C SER A 15 2.44 3.23 -15.22
N ALA A 16 2.17 3.25 -16.52
CA ALA A 16 2.30 4.44 -17.35
C ALA A 16 1.35 5.56 -16.90
N SER A 17 0.11 5.20 -16.53
CA SER A 17 -0.90 6.16 -16.09
C SER A 17 -0.69 6.60 -14.63
N TYR A 18 -0.13 5.73 -13.79
CA TYR A 18 -0.04 5.92 -12.32
C TYR A 18 1.38 6.13 -11.79
N LYS A 19 2.35 6.44 -12.66
CA LYS A 19 3.74 6.68 -12.27
C LYS A 19 3.87 7.73 -11.15
N PHE A 20 3.12 8.83 -11.25
CA PHE A 20 3.14 9.94 -10.29
C PHE A 20 1.79 10.19 -9.60
N ARG A 21 0.78 9.37 -9.89
CA ARG A 21 -0.57 9.56 -9.33
C ARG A 21 -0.67 8.86 -7.98
N THR A 22 -1.21 9.58 -7.00
CA THR A 22 -1.59 9.02 -5.71
C THR A 22 -2.89 8.24 -5.83
N SER A 23 -3.11 7.29 -4.93
CA SER A 23 -4.36 6.51 -4.86
C SER A 23 -5.00 6.64 -3.48
N GLY A 24 -6.19 7.22 -3.43
CA GLY A 24 -6.97 7.30 -2.18
C GLY A 24 -7.33 5.92 -1.64
N ILE A 25 -7.64 4.97 -2.52
CA ILE A 25 -7.94 3.58 -2.15
C ILE A 25 -6.71 2.90 -1.52
N PHE A 26 -5.51 3.15 -2.05
CA PHE A 26 -4.27 2.66 -1.45
C PHE A 26 -4.06 3.23 -0.05
N VAL A 27 -4.21 4.55 0.12
CA VAL A 27 -4.06 5.20 1.43
C VAL A 27 -5.09 4.67 2.43
N GLU A 28 -6.34 4.50 2.02
CA GLU A 28 -7.40 3.88 2.85
C GLU A 28 -7.01 2.45 3.27
N ALA A 29 -6.54 1.64 2.33
CA ALA A 29 -6.10 0.27 2.61
C ALA A 29 -4.96 0.20 3.63
N ILE A 30 -3.90 1.00 3.44
CA ILE A 30 -2.74 1.03 4.34
C ILE A 30 -3.13 1.51 5.73
N THR A 31 -3.94 2.57 5.83
CA THR A 31 -4.39 3.12 7.12
C THR A 31 -5.31 2.15 7.87
N MET A 32 -6.00 1.25 7.16
CA MET A 32 -6.78 0.15 7.75
C MET A 32 -5.97 -1.13 8.02
N GLY A 33 -4.67 -1.15 7.72
CA GLY A 33 -3.82 -2.35 7.89
C GLY A 33 -4.15 -3.49 6.94
N LYS A 34 -4.74 -3.19 5.78
CA LYS A 34 -5.08 -4.18 4.75
C LYS A 34 -3.87 -4.50 3.87
N ILE A 35 -3.84 -5.71 3.33
CA ILE A 35 -2.86 -6.13 2.33
C ILE A 35 -3.23 -5.46 0.99
N ALA A 36 -2.48 -4.46 0.57
CA ALA A 36 -2.69 -3.78 -0.71
C ALA A 36 -1.59 -4.18 -1.71
N LEU A 37 -1.98 -4.77 -2.84
CA LEU A 37 -1.06 -5.14 -3.91
C LEU A 37 -1.20 -4.15 -5.06
N THR A 38 -0.07 -3.75 -5.63
CA THR A 38 0.00 -2.70 -6.66
C THR A 38 0.95 -3.08 -7.79
N THR A 39 0.89 -2.32 -8.88
CA THR A 39 1.76 -2.47 -10.05
C THR A 39 3.14 -1.82 -9.83
N PRO A 40 4.24 -2.42 -10.32
CA PRO A 40 5.56 -1.80 -10.35
C PRO A 40 5.57 -0.40 -10.96
N SER A 41 6.59 0.40 -10.61
CA SER A 41 6.83 1.72 -11.20
C SER A 41 5.68 2.72 -11.01
N THR A 42 4.96 2.59 -9.89
CA THR A 42 3.92 3.53 -9.45
C THR A 42 4.33 4.19 -8.15
N TRP A 43 3.67 5.31 -7.81
CA TRP A 43 3.86 5.94 -6.49
C TRP A 43 3.57 4.95 -5.35
N MET A 44 2.53 4.11 -5.48
CA MET A 44 2.19 3.11 -4.45
C MET A 44 3.29 2.07 -4.28
N ALA A 45 3.94 1.64 -5.36
CA ALA A 45 5.08 0.72 -5.30
C ALA A 45 6.24 1.35 -4.52
N TYR A 46 6.54 2.63 -4.77
CA TYR A 46 7.54 3.38 -4.03
C TYR A 46 7.19 3.49 -2.53
N GLU A 47 5.93 3.73 -2.18
CA GLU A 47 5.51 3.75 -0.78
C GLU A 47 5.68 2.38 -0.10
N LEU A 48 5.36 1.27 -0.77
CA LEU A 48 5.60 -0.08 -0.21
C LEU A 48 7.09 -0.39 -0.04
N GLU A 49 7.95 0.05 -0.96
CA GLU A 49 9.40 -0.16 -0.89
C GLU A 49 10.03 0.47 0.35
N LYS A 50 9.54 1.62 0.82
CA LYS A 50 10.01 2.28 2.06
C LYS A 50 9.88 1.40 3.30
N TYR A 51 8.94 0.45 3.29
CA TYR A 51 8.64 -0.46 4.40
C TYR A 51 9.05 -1.90 4.09
N ASP A 52 9.93 -2.10 3.09
CA ASP A 52 10.41 -3.42 2.67
C ASP A 52 9.28 -4.37 2.22
N LEU A 53 8.21 -3.86 1.59
CA LEU A 53 7.04 -4.64 1.14
C LEU A 53 7.05 -4.94 -0.37
N LYS A 54 8.22 -5.24 -0.94
CA LYS A 54 8.39 -5.50 -2.38
C LYS A 54 7.57 -6.69 -2.88
N GLU A 55 7.25 -7.63 -2.00
CA GLU A 55 6.45 -8.82 -2.27
C GLU A 55 5.02 -8.47 -2.72
N LEU A 56 4.51 -7.30 -2.27
CA LEU A 56 3.18 -6.77 -2.62
C LEU A 56 3.16 -6.02 -3.95
N ILE A 57 4.31 -5.91 -4.63
CA ILE A 57 4.42 -5.28 -5.94
C ILE A 57 4.33 -6.40 -7.00
N ILE A 58 3.26 -6.37 -7.78
CA ILE A 58 2.83 -7.47 -8.65
C ILE A 58 2.87 -7.07 -10.12
N ASN A 59 3.54 -7.90 -10.93
CA ASN A 59 3.24 -7.94 -12.36
C ASN A 59 1.97 -8.79 -12.57
N TRP A 60 0.91 -8.16 -13.06
CA TRP A 60 -0.42 -8.76 -13.19
C TRP A 60 -0.52 -9.81 -14.29
N ASP A 61 0.43 -9.83 -15.22
CA ASP A 61 0.51 -10.84 -16.30
C ASP A 61 1.10 -12.19 -15.81
N ASN A 62 1.33 -12.34 -14.50
CA ASN A 62 1.88 -13.56 -13.91
C ASN A 62 0.84 -14.70 -13.86
N LEU A 63 1.13 -15.81 -14.55
CA LEU A 63 0.28 -17.01 -14.57
C LEU A 63 0.05 -17.65 -13.19
N ASN A 64 0.95 -17.42 -12.23
CA ASN A 64 0.88 -17.97 -10.88
C ASN A 64 0.32 -16.97 -9.84
N LEU A 65 -0.47 -15.98 -10.28
CA LEU A 65 -1.00 -14.92 -9.42
C LEU A 65 -1.72 -15.48 -8.18
N ILE A 66 -2.57 -16.49 -8.34
CA ILE A 66 -3.38 -17.05 -7.25
C ILE A 66 -2.48 -17.66 -6.16
N GLN A 67 -1.52 -18.50 -6.55
CA GLN A 67 -0.56 -19.09 -5.61
C GLN A 67 0.20 -17.99 -4.85
N LYS A 68 0.65 -16.95 -5.55
CA LYS A 68 1.35 -15.82 -4.93
C LYS A 68 0.46 -15.07 -3.92
N LEU A 69 -0.83 -14.89 -4.23
CA LEU A 69 -1.77 -14.27 -3.30
C LEU A 69 -1.96 -15.10 -2.03
N GLU A 70 -2.04 -16.43 -2.15
CA GLU A 70 -2.11 -17.33 -0.99
C GLU A 70 -0.84 -17.25 -0.13
N GLU A 71 0.34 -17.30 -0.75
CA GLU A 71 1.62 -17.15 -0.06
C GLU A 71 1.69 -15.82 0.70
N ILE A 72 1.28 -14.72 0.07
CA ILE A 72 1.22 -13.40 0.70
C ILE A 72 0.25 -13.38 1.88
N TYR A 73 -0.95 -13.94 1.69
CA TYR A 73 -1.99 -13.97 2.72
C TYR A 73 -1.53 -14.73 3.96
N LEU A 74 -0.88 -15.89 3.78
CA LEU A 74 -0.47 -16.76 4.89
C LEU A 74 0.82 -16.29 5.56
N ASN A 75 1.57 -15.36 4.95
CA ASN A 75 2.84 -14.91 5.47
C ASN A 75 2.69 -13.94 6.66
N LYS A 76 3.06 -14.42 7.85
CA LYS A 76 3.03 -13.62 9.09
C LYS A 76 4.00 -12.44 9.08
N TYR A 77 5.16 -12.58 8.41
CA TYR A 77 6.15 -11.51 8.36
C TYR A 77 5.67 -10.32 7.52
N ILE A 78 4.97 -10.59 6.41
CA ILE A 78 4.30 -9.54 5.63
C ILE A 78 3.26 -8.79 6.49
N ARG A 79 2.49 -9.52 7.30
CA ARG A 79 1.49 -8.90 8.20
C ARG A 79 2.14 -7.98 9.25
N GLU A 80 3.28 -8.37 9.82
CA GLU A 80 4.01 -7.52 10.75
C GLU A 80 4.59 -6.26 10.06
N LYS A 81 5.14 -6.40 8.85
CA LYS A 81 5.58 -5.25 8.02
C LYS A 81 4.42 -4.29 7.74
N ILE A 82 3.24 -4.82 7.37
CA ILE A 82 2.04 -4.00 7.14
C ILE A 82 1.62 -3.29 8.42
N LYS A 83 1.59 -3.99 9.57
CA LYS A 83 1.27 -3.38 10.86
C LYS A 83 2.22 -2.25 11.22
N PHE A 84 3.53 -2.44 10.98
CA PHE A 84 4.53 -1.40 11.15
C PHE A 84 4.25 -0.20 10.24
N MET A 85 4.06 -0.45 8.93
CA MET A 85 3.70 0.57 7.96
C MET A 85 2.46 1.35 8.39
N THR A 86 1.35 0.68 8.72
CA THR A 86 0.10 1.32 9.15
C THR A 86 0.30 2.27 10.32
N ASN A 87 1.02 1.83 11.35
CA ASN A 87 1.27 2.64 12.53
C ASN A 87 2.08 3.90 12.19
N ASP A 88 3.11 3.76 11.35
CA ASP A 88 3.93 4.88 10.92
C ASP A 88 3.15 5.83 9.98
N TYR A 89 2.43 5.26 9.01
CA TYR A 89 1.57 5.99 8.07
C TYR A 89 0.52 6.83 8.79
N CYS A 90 -0.18 6.27 9.78
CA CYS A 90 -1.20 7.00 10.54
C CYS A 90 -0.59 8.14 11.39
N LYS A 91 0.65 7.97 11.88
CA LYS A 91 1.37 9.03 12.61
C LYS A 91 1.81 10.18 11.71
N PHE A 92 2.13 9.88 10.44
CA PHE A 92 2.55 10.89 9.47
C PHE A 92 1.37 11.53 8.72
N HIS A 93 0.45 10.73 8.18
CA HIS A 93 -0.68 11.14 7.36
C HIS A 93 -1.92 11.42 8.21
N ASN A 94 -1.85 12.47 9.02
CA ASN A 94 -3.00 13.00 9.77
C ASN A 94 -3.05 14.52 9.73
N ILE A 95 -4.22 15.06 10.10
CA ILE A 95 -4.50 16.50 10.06
C ILE A 95 -3.53 17.28 10.94
N ALA A 96 -3.17 16.76 12.12
CA ALA A 96 -2.27 17.44 13.03
C ALA A 96 -0.86 17.58 12.44
N ASN A 97 -0.31 16.51 11.86
CA ASN A 97 1.00 16.55 11.23
C ASN A 97 1.00 17.37 9.94
N PHE A 98 -0.07 17.30 9.14
CA PHE A 98 -0.26 18.19 7.98
C PHE A 98 -0.22 19.67 8.39
N ALA A 99 -0.99 20.05 9.41
CA ALA A 99 -1.01 21.43 9.92
C ALA A 99 0.35 21.85 10.48
N LYS A 100 1.07 20.94 11.15
CA LYS A 100 2.44 21.18 11.65
C LYS A 100 3.41 21.47 10.52
N ILE A 101 3.44 20.63 9.49
CA ILE A 101 4.34 20.80 8.33
C ILE A 101 4.02 22.10 7.61
N LEU A 102 2.74 22.38 7.33
CA LEU A 102 2.32 23.60 6.65
C LEU A 102 2.77 24.87 7.39
N LYS A 103 2.61 24.91 8.72
CA LYS A 103 3.08 26.03 9.56
C LYS A 103 4.60 26.21 9.55
N SER A 104 5.38 25.16 9.30
CA SER A 104 6.84 25.22 9.26
C SER A 104 7.40 25.61 7.88
N SER A 105 6.54 25.64 6.86
CA SER A 105 6.91 25.93 5.46
C SER A 105 6.41 27.29 4.97
N ILE A 106 5.68 28.02 5.82
CA ILE A 106 5.21 29.40 5.62
C ILE A 106 5.96 30.28 6.61
#